data_AF-A0A2X3JRK3-F1
#
_entry.id   AF-A0A2X3JRK3-F1
#
_cell.length_a   1.000
_cell.length_b   1.000
_cell.length_c   1.000
_cell.angle_alpha   90.00
_cell.angle_beta   90.00
_cell.angle_gamma   90.00
#
_symmetry.space_group_name_H-M   'P 1'
#
loop_
_entity.id
_entity.type
_entity.pdbx_description
1 polymer ?
#
loop_
_entity_poly.entity_id
_entity_poly.type
_entity_poly.pdbx_seq_one_letter_code
_entity_poly.pdbx_strand_id
1 'polypeptide(L)' 'MKIETQGADGIQNRLTAQDIAEATIIIHSVAVTPEDNERFESRDVYEITLQDAIKNAVGIIKEIEEMIASEQQ' A
#
# COMPACT_ATOMS: atom_id res chain seq x y z
N MET A 1 8.71 7.17 -1.42
CA MET A 1 7.29 6.84 -1.22
C MET A 1 6.50 7.38 -2.40
N LYS A 2 5.74 6.53 -3.08
CA LYS A 2 4.79 6.92 -4.14
C LYS A 2 3.40 6.50 -3.70
N ILE A 3 2.39 7.30 -4.02
CA ILE A 3 1.01 7.10 -3.54
C ILE A 3 0.08 7.27 -4.73
N GLU A 4 -0.68 6.23 -5.03
CA GLU A 4 -1.82 6.28 -5.94
C GLU A 4 -3.10 6.45 -5.11
N THR A 5 -4.02 7.29 -5.57
CA THR A 5 -5.32 7.47 -4.93
C THR A 5 -6.43 7.18 -5.93
N GLN A 6 -7.38 6.35 -5.54
CA GLN A 6 -8.54 6.00 -6.37
C GLN A 6 -9.80 6.51 -5.68
N GLY A 7 -10.59 7.33 -6.37
CA GLY A 7 -11.82 7.91 -5.86
C GLY A 7 -12.85 8.15 -6.95
N ALA A 8 -13.95 8.84 -6.63
CA ALA A 8 -14.99 9.15 -7.60
C ALA A 8 -14.49 10.02 -8.77
N ASP A 9 -13.47 10.85 -8.53
CA ASP A 9 -12.78 11.66 -9.54
C ASP A 9 -11.80 10.85 -10.40
N GLY A 10 -11.71 9.53 -10.19
CA GLY A 10 -10.84 8.60 -10.89
C GLY A 10 -9.53 8.31 -10.15
N ILE A 11 -8.57 7.75 -10.90
CA ILE A 11 -7.23 7.39 -10.40
C ILE A 11 -6.29 8.59 -10.55
N GLN A 12 -5.59 8.95 -9.48
CA GLN A 12 -4.57 10.00 -9.46
C GLN A 12 -3.22 9.42 -9.05
N ASN A 13 -2.13 9.94 -9.61
CA ASN A 13 -0.76 9.48 -9.36
C ASN A 13 -0.58 7.96 -9.56
N ARG A 14 -1.19 7.44 -10.64
CA ARG A 14 -1.18 6.01 -10.94
C ARG A 14 0.24 5.46 -10.87
N LEU A 15 0.46 4.47 -10.01
CA LEU A 15 1.74 3.78 -9.91
C LEU A 15 2.04 3.13 -11.26
N THR A 16 3.30 3.07 -11.64
CA THR A 16 3.71 2.33 -12.82
C THR A 16 4.05 0.88 -12.46
N ALA A 17 4.15 -0.02 -13.45
CA ALA A 17 4.62 -1.38 -13.19
C ALA A 17 6.04 -1.39 -12.59
N GLN A 18 6.88 -0.44 -12.98
CA GLN A 18 8.21 -0.26 -12.40
C GLN A 18 8.14 0.17 -10.92
N ASP A 19 7.21 1.07 -10.57
CA ASP A 19 7.03 1.49 -9.16
C ASP A 19 6.64 0.34 -8.25
N ILE A 20 5.72 -0.50 -8.74
CA ILE A 20 5.33 -1.74 -8.06
C ILE A 20 6.51 -2.70 -8.00
N ALA A 21 7.33 -2.74 -9.06
CA ALA A 21 8.44 -3.66 -9.16
C ALA A 21 9.59 -3.36 -8.18
N GLU A 22 9.88 -2.07 -7.99
CA GLU A 22 10.93 -1.57 -7.10
C GLU A 22 10.44 -1.38 -5.66
N ALA A 23 9.13 -1.45 -5.40
CA ALA A 23 8.58 -1.31 -4.07
C ALA A 23 9.06 -2.44 -3.14
N THR A 24 9.68 -2.04 -2.03
CA THR A 24 10.01 -2.94 -0.92
C THR A 24 8.77 -3.28 -0.10
N ILE A 25 7.83 -2.33 0.00
CA ILE A 25 6.61 -2.44 0.80
C ILE A 25 5.48 -1.84 -0.03
N ILE A 26 4.36 -2.56 -0.10
CA ILE A 26 3.12 -2.08 -0.72
C ILE A 26 2.04 -2.06 0.34
N ILE A 27 1.37 -0.91 0.51
CA ILE A 27 0.31 -0.73 1.49
C ILE A 27 -0.97 -0.34 0.76
N HIS A 28 -2.04 -1.12 0.96
CA HIS A 28 -3.38 -0.81 0.45
C HIS A 28 -4.22 -0.23 1.60
N SER A 29 -4.37 1.09 1.61
CA SER A 29 -5.24 1.82 2.55
C SER A 29 -6.64 2.00 1.97
N VAL A 30 -7.46 0.96 2.02
CA VAL A 30 -8.69 0.88 1.25
C VAL A 30 -9.94 0.92 2.13
N ALA A 31 -11.02 1.48 1.59
CA ALA A 31 -12.38 1.35 2.14
C ALA A 31 -13.29 0.53 1.22
N VAL A 32 -12.91 0.44 -0.06
CA VAL A 32 -13.54 -0.36 -1.11
C VAL A 32 -12.43 -1.00 -1.93
N THR A 33 -12.72 -2.14 -2.57
CA THR A 33 -11.74 -2.83 -3.42
C THR A 33 -11.26 -1.90 -4.54
N PRO A 34 -9.95 -1.65 -4.65
CA PRO A 34 -9.39 -0.79 -5.69
C PRO A 34 -9.48 -1.47 -7.06
N GLU A 35 -9.57 -0.65 -8.11
CA GLU A 35 -9.43 -1.10 -9.48
C GLU A 35 -7.99 -1.53 -9.77
N ASP A 36 -7.81 -2.45 -10.72
CA ASP A 36 -6.51 -3.02 -11.12
C ASP A 36 -5.72 -3.72 -9.98
N ASN A 37 -6.40 -4.27 -8.98
CA ASN A 37 -5.74 -4.94 -7.85
C ASN A 37 -4.87 -6.14 -8.27
N GLU A 38 -5.15 -6.74 -9.43
CA GLU A 38 -4.35 -7.81 -10.06
C GLU A 38 -2.87 -7.43 -10.24
N ARG A 39 -2.56 -6.14 -10.37
CA ARG A 39 -1.18 -5.64 -10.52
C ARG A 39 -0.31 -5.90 -9.29
N PHE A 40 -0.93 -6.19 -8.16
CA PHE A 40 -0.27 -6.40 -6.89
C PHE A 40 -0.35 -7.85 -6.40
N GLU A 41 -1.02 -8.76 -7.12
CA GLU A 41 -1.19 -10.16 -6.70
C GLU A 41 0.12 -10.94 -6.56
N SER A 42 1.16 -10.55 -7.29
CA SER A 42 2.49 -11.15 -7.20
C SER A 42 3.40 -10.46 -6.18
N ARG A 43 2.85 -9.61 -5.30
CA ARG A 43 3.59 -8.78 -4.34
C ARG A 43 3.03 -8.96 -2.94
N ASP A 44 3.88 -8.75 -1.95
CA ASP A 44 3.46 -8.67 -0.56
C ASP A 44 2.77 -7.33 -0.32
N VAL A 45 1.45 -7.40 -0.14
CA VAL A 45 0.58 -6.24 0.08
C VAL A 45 0.07 -6.24 1.50
N TYR A 46 0.35 -5.16 2.22
CA TYR A 46 -0.20 -4.89 3.54
C TYR A 46 -1.50 -4.13 3.40
N GLU A 47 -2.62 -4.82 3.59
CA GLU A 47 -3.93 -4.18 3.58
C GLU A 47 -4.28 -3.59 4.94
N ILE A 48 -4.68 -2.32 4.95
CA ILE A 48 -5.16 -1.60 6.12
C ILE A 48 -6.43 -0.84 5.75
N THR A 49 -7.24 -0.48 6.75
CA THR A 49 -8.38 0.38 6.48
C THR A 49 -7.92 1.80 6.19
N LEU A 50 -8.64 2.50 5.31
CA LEU A 50 -8.40 3.93 5.08
C LEU A 50 -8.48 4.75 6.38
N GLN A 51 -9.34 4.35 7.32
CA GLN A 51 -9.46 5.02 8.61
C GLN A 51 -8.17 4.89 9.45
N ASP A 52 -7.54 3.71 9.45
CA ASP A 52 -6.31 3.49 10.19
C ASP A 52 -5.15 4.28 9.59
N ALA A 53 -5.08 4.32 8.25
CA ALA A 53 -4.10 5.15 7.54
C ALA A 53 -4.22 6.64 7.93
N ILE A 54 -5.43 7.15 8.16
CA ILE A 54 -5.66 8.54 8.58
C ILE A 54 -5.34 8.75 10.06
N LYS A 55 -5.74 7.83 10.94
CA LYS A 55 -5.61 7.98 12.39
C LYS A 55 -4.19 7.72 12.89
N ASN A 56 -3.46 6.79 12.26
CA ASN A 56 -2.18 6.29 12.76
C ASN A 56 -1.22 5.87 11.63
N ALA A 57 -1.02 6.71 10.62
CA ALA A 57 -0.07 6.43 9.53
C ALA A 57 1.32 6.04 10.04
N VAL A 58 1.86 6.79 11.01
CA VAL A 58 3.23 6.61 11.50
C VAL A 58 3.38 5.29 12.26
N GLY A 59 2.41 4.94 13.11
CA GLY A 59 2.44 3.68 13.85
C GLY A 59 2.37 2.49 12.92
N ILE A 60 1.47 2.52 11.94
CA ILE A 60 1.30 1.43 10.97
C ILE A 60 2.57 1.20 10.15
N ILE A 61 3.19 2.27 9.64
CA ILE A 61 4.46 2.15 8.91
C ILE A 61 5.52 1.50 9.81
N LYS A 62 5.64 1.94 11.06
CA LYS A 62 6.62 1.38 12.01
C LYS A 62 6.36 -0.09 12.30
N GLU A 63 5.11 -0.49 12.47
CA GLU A 63 4.74 -1.90 12.68
C GLU A 63 5.12 -2.76 11.48
N ILE A 64 4.85 -2.27 10.26
CA ILE A 64 5.23 -2.98 9.02
C ILE A 64 6.76 -3.08 8.90
N GLU A 65 7.49 -2.01 9.19
CA GLU A 65 8.96 -2.02 9.21
C GLU A 65 9.53 -3.02 10.22
N GLU A 66 8.94 -3.10 11.42
CA GLU A 66 9.33 -4.07 12.46
C GLU A 66 9.02 -5.51 12.06
N MET A 67 7.86 -5.76 11.45
CA MET A 67 7.49 -7.08 10.92
C MET A 67 8.50 -7.56 9.88
N ILE A 68 8.80 -6.72 8.88
CA ILE A 68 9.77 -7.06 7.83
C ILE A 68 11.16 -7.30 8.43
N ALA A 69 11.58 -6.46 9.38
CA ALA A 69 12.88 -6.64 10.04
C ALA A 69 12.98 -7.96 10.82
N SER A 70 11.86 -8.43 11.38
CA SER A 70 11.80 -9.69 12.14
C SER A 70 11.78 -10.93 11.25
N GLU A 71 11.21 -10.85 10.05
CA GLU A 71 11.15 -11.96 9.09
C GLU A 71 12.49 -12.22 8.38
N GLN A 72 13.41 -11.26 8.42
CA GLN A 72 14.74 -11.34 7.80
C GLN A 72 15.84 -11.78 8.78
N GLN A 73 15.49 -12.14 10.02
CA GLN A 73 16.39 -12.72 11.03
C GLN A 73 16.28 -14.24 11.08
#